data_AF-A0AA47P316-F1
#
_entry.id   AF-A0AA47P316-F1
#
_cell.length_a   1.000
_cell.length_b   1.000
_cell.length_c   1.000
_cell.angle_alpha   90.00
_cell.angle_beta   90.00
_cell.angle_gamma   90.00
#
_symmetry.space_group_name_H-M   'P 1'
#
loop_
_entity.id
_entity.type
_entity.pdbx_description
1 polymer ?
#
loop_
_entity_poly.entity_id
_entity_poly.type
_entity_poly.pdbx_seq_one_letter_code
_entity_poly.pdbx_strand_id
1 'polypeptide(L)'
;MASSIKKARTEDESMVGFIHGLSPVKISKKNSRYFDATLQTGRQEYHRLVVFGPEKHKVFEQAAIAKTPVKLSKVKKSISYSDPNGFDVLCSTASDVQVVDNLQFFFRAPPTAGTMTVASVLALGPKQHINAVRVKILPGGIQSKLVPVDGVMRELKQFRVCDPTGVTRLTMWEDKILLVELSHSYEIRNVTTRRCGEQTVLTSTPSTTLTEIQDVGEPDKLEPYGDGGDLAKVCGRVSAVQIGAKQHCVRCRASQAQFSCKCTSHRCERCRMLQRAESYRVLYSGTVVVVSDGQENTATLTNSALSRFVAEHMGGVATDSEAIEEKLISVDEVELEVNSSQVVMSLTLGQGTGAAGEQAQGSEVGLTEEVQLAFHSFGDFEV
;
A
#
# COMPACT_ATOMS: atom_id res chain seq x y z
N MET A 1 1.95 53.07 -17.06
CA MET A 1 3.18 52.31 -17.37
C MET A 1 2.87 50.83 -17.24
N ALA A 2 2.71 50.14 -18.37
CA ALA A 2 2.46 48.70 -18.40
C ALA A 2 3.81 47.99 -18.56
N SER A 3 4.25 47.29 -17.51
CA SER A 3 5.49 46.52 -17.54
C SER A 3 5.23 45.17 -18.22
N SER A 4 5.69 45.07 -19.46
CA SER A 4 5.71 43.84 -20.24
C SER A 4 6.70 42.86 -19.64
N ILE A 5 6.20 41.81 -18.98
CA ILE A 5 7.00 40.64 -18.63
C ILE A 5 7.45 39.99 -19.95
N LYS A 6 8.72 40.20 -20.30
CA LYS A 6 9.38 39.55 -21.43
C LYS A 6 9.24 38.04 -21.26
N LYS A 7 8.48 37.40 -22.14
CA LYS A 7 8.55 35.94 -22.35
C LYS A 7 10.01 35.60 -22.64
N ALA A 8 10.65 34.90 -21.71
CA ALA A 8 11.96 34.31 -21.96
C ALA A 8 11.85 33.41 -23.21
N ARG A 9 12.69 33.68 -24.20
CA ARG A 9 12.87 32.81 -25.37
C ARG A 9 13.18 31.41 -24.84
N THR A 10 12.29 30.47 -25.13
CA THR A 10 12.54 29.05 -24.87
C THR A 10 13.50 28.60 -25.95
N GLU A 11 14.77 28.39 -25.62
CA GLU A 11 15.69 27.70 -26.52
C GLU A 11 15.13 26.30 -26.77
N ASP A 12 15.06 25.91 -28.06
CA ASP A 12 14.62 24.58 -28.45
C ASP A 12 15.69 23.56 -28.03
N GLU A 13 15.59 23.06 -26.80
CA GLU A 13 16.47 22.02 -26.33
C GLU A 13 16.15 20.71 -27.06
N SER A 14 17.21 20.03 -27.48
CA SER A 14 17.14 18.68 -28.03
C SER A 14 17.97 17.74 -27.17
N MET A 15 17.49 16.50 -27.03
CA MET A 15 18.15 15.46 -26.25
C MET A 15 18.16 14.17 -27.06
N VAL A 16 19.24 13.41 -26.96
CA VAL A 16 19.40 12.15 -27.70
C VAL A 16 19.71 11.04 -26.72
N GLY A 17 19.08 9.87 -26.90
CA GLY A 17 19.25 8.78 -25.96
C GLY A 17 18.45 7.54 -26.28
N PHE A 18 18.59 6.52 -25.44
CA PHE A 18 17.76 5.32 -25.50
C PHE A 18 16.57 5.44 -24.56
N ILE A 19 15.42 4.92 -25.00
CA ILE A 19 14.19 4.88 -24.20
C ILE A 19 14.12 3.58 -23.42
N HIS A 20 13.76 3.70 -22.15
CA HIS A 20 13.56 2.61 -21.21
C HIS A 20 12.24 2.73 -20.48
N GLY A 21 11.68 1.60 -20.03
CA GLY A 21 10.61 1.54 -19.01
C GLY A 21 9.41 2.46 -19.27
N LEU A 22 8.60 2.16 -20.30
CA LEU A 22 7.38 2.92 -20.56
C LEU A 22 6.26 2.57 -19.57
N SER A 23 5.56 3.59 -19.07
CA SER A 23 4.30 3.40 -18.38
C SER A 23 3.12 3.28 -19.36
N PRO A 24 1.99 2.67 -18.95
CA PRO A 24 0.71 2.87 -19.62
C PRO A 24 0.34 4.36 -19.69
N VAL A 25 -0.55 4.73 -20.62
CA VAL A 25 -1.10 6.10 -20.70
C VAL A 25 -1.96 6.38 -19.47
N LYS A 26 -1.60 7.42 -18.73
CA LYS A 26 -2.24 7.92 -17.51
C LYS A 26 -3.06 9.18 -17.82
N ILE A 27 -3.99 9.50 -16.92
CA ILE A 27 -4.79 10.73 -16.97
C ILE A 27 -4.45 11.56 -15.73
N SER A 28 -4.03 12.81 -15.95
CA SER A 28 -3.71 13.75 -14.88
C SER A 28 -4.97 14.29 -14.20
N LYS A 29 -4.80 14.94 -13.04
CA LYS A 29 -5.91 15.63 -12.33
C LYS A 29 -6.61 16.69 -13.19
N LYS A 30 -5.91 17.27 -14.17
CA LYS A 30 -6.46 18.26 -15.12
C LYS A 30 -7.02 17.59 -16.39
N ASN A 31 -7.27 16.29 -16.36
CA ASN A 31 -7.78 15.49 -17.49
C ASN A 31 -6.85 15.46 -18.73
N SER A 32 -5.59 15.85 -18.59
CA SER A 32 -4.58 15.71 -19.66
C SER A 32 -3.98 14.29 -19.64
N ARG A 33 -3.86 13.67 -20.81
CA ARG A 33 -3.29 12.33 -21.00
C ARG A 33 -1.77 12.41 -21.15
N TYR A 34 -1.05 11.54 -20.45
CA TYR A 34 0.41 11.50 -20.50
C TYR A 34 0.93 10.09 -20.21
N PHE A 35 2.20 9.83 -20.50
CA PHE A 35 2.90 8.63 -20.05
C PHE A 35 4.31 8.98 -19.57
N ASP A 36 4.88 8.12 -18.74
CA ASP A 36 6.24 8.25 -18.23
C ASP A 36 7.17 7.25 -18.94
N ALA A 37 8.44 7.60 -19.08
CA ALA A 37 9.53 6.74 -19.52
C ALA A 37 10.85 7.17 -18.88
N THR A 38 11.93 6.44 -19.15
CA THR A 38 13.30 6.82 -18.76
C THR A 38 14.16 7.02 -20.01
N LEU A 39 14.87 8.14 -20.09
CA LEU A 39 15.76 8.48 -21.18
C LEU A 39 17.22 8.32 -20.73
N GLN A 40 17.98 7.43 -21.36
CA GLN A 40 19.42 7.28 -21.15
C GLN A 40 20.18 8.23 -22.08
N THR A 41 20.86 9.23 -21.53
CA THR A 41 21.63 10.24 -22.30
C THR A 41 23.13 10.03 -22.27
N GLY A 42 23.61 9.06 -21.48
CA GLY A 42 25.02 8.72 -21.37
C GLY A 42 25.24 7.28 -20.93
N ARG A 43 26.51 6.92 -20.63
CA ARG A 43 26.85 5.55 -20.19
C ARG A 43 26.19 5.13 -18.87
N GLN A 44 25.98 6.09 -17.97
CA GLN A 44 25.33 5.91 -16.67
C GLN A 44 24.44 7.11 -16.30
N GLU A 45 23.93 7.83 -17.29
CA GLU A 45 23.10 9.02 -17.08
C GLU A 45 21.69 8.74 -17.58
N TYR A 46 20.70 8.93 -16.70
CA TYR A 46 19.31 8.60 -16.94
C TYR A 46 18.42 9.71 -16.41
N HIS A 47 17.45 10.13 -17.23
CA HIS A 47 16.50 11.18 -16.89
C HIS A 47 15.08 10.65 -16.98
N ARG A 48 14.22 11.08 -16.05
CA ARG A 48 12.79 10.79 -16.16
C ARG A 48 12.20 11.58 -17.33
N LEU A 49 11.45 10.91 -18.17
CA LEU A 49 10.76 11.48 -19.32
C LEU A 49 9.26 11.46 -19.09
N VAL A 50 8.60 12.61 -19.22
CA VAL A 50 7.13 12.74 -19.15
C VAL A 50 6.60 13.25 -20.48
N VAL A 51 5.72 12.50 -21.12
CA VAL A 51 5.24 12.77 -22.47
C VAL A 51 3.74 13.10 -22.45
N PHE A 52 3.39 14.34 -22.79
CA PHE A 52 2.01 14.86 -22.89
C PHE A 52 1.42 14.73 -24.32
N GLY A 53 1.89 13.73 -25.07
CA GLY A 53 1.45 13.39 -26.42
C GLY A 53 1.16 11.90 -26.50
N PRO A 54 0.00 11.41 -26.04
CA PRO A 54 -0.31 9.98 -25.98
C PRO A 54 -0.25 9.29 -27.34
N GLU A 55 -0.43 10.02 -28.43
CA GLU A 55 -0.25 9.55 -29.81
C GLU A 55 1.16 9.00 -30.09
N LYS A 56 2.17 9.46 -29.34
CA LYS A 56 3.57 9.06 -29.50
C LYS A 56 3.91 7.76 -28.78
N HIS A 57 3.01 7.25 -27.93
CA HIS A 57 3.28 6.09 -27.08
C HIS A 57 3.80 4.87 -27.86
N LYS A 58 3.17 4.55 -29.01
CA LYS A 58 3.61 3.46 -29.89
C LYS A 58 5.02 3.64 -30.45
N VAL A 59 5.40 4.87 -30.80
CA VAL A 59 6.73 5.17 -31.34
C VAL A 59 7.80 4.98 -30.26
N PHE A 60 7.53 5.45 -29.04
CA PHE A 60 8.42 5.22 -27.89
C PHE A 60 8.50 3.74 -27.52
N GLU A 61 7.38 3.01 -27.57
CA GLU A 61 7.33 1.58 -27.28
C GLU A 61 8.16 0.78 -28.29
N GLN A 62 7.99 1.07 -29.58
CA GLN A 62 8.80 0.47 -30.64
C GLN A 62 10.29 0.78 -30.46
N ALA A 63 10.65 2.03 -30.16
CA ALA A 63 12.04 2.42 -29.93
C ALA A 63 12.66 1.71 -28.72
N ALA A 64 11.89 1.53 -27.64
CA ALA A 64 12.33 0.81 -26.45
C ALA A 64 12.51 -0.69 -26.70
N ILE A 65 11.58 -1.33 -27.43
CA ILE A 65 11.65 -2.76 -27.79
C ILE A 65 12.81 -3.02 -28.75
N ALA A 66 12.92 -2.21 -29.80
CA ALA A 66 13.97 -2.31 -30.80
C ALA A 66 15.34 -1.83 -30.29
N LYS A 67 15.38 -1.21 -29.10
CA LYS A 67 16.57 -0.59 -28.50
C LYS A 67 17.25 0.40 -29.45
N THR A 68 16.44 1.12 -30.24
CA THR A 68 16.93 2.11 -31.20
C THR A 68 17.04 3.47 -30.52
N PRO A 69 18.14 4.21 -30.72
CA PRO A 69 18.27 5.52 -30.10
C PRO A 69 17.36 6.54 -30.78
N VAL A 70 16.90 7.52 -30.00
CA VAL A 70 15.99 8.57 -30.48
C VAL A 70 16.53 9.94 -30.14
N LYS A 71 16.29 10.90 -31.03
CA LYS A 71 16.43 12.33 -30.82
C LYS A 71 15.06 12.92 -30.52
N LEU A 72 14.95 13.53 -29.34
CA LEU A 72 13.81 14.31 -28.90
C LEU A 72 14.11 15.79 -29.13
N SER A 73 13.27 16.48 -29.89
CA SER A 73 13.43 17.91 -30.18
C SER A 73 12.28 18.71 -29.57
N LYS A 74 12.54 19.98 -29.24
CA LYS A 74 11.59 20.88 -28.56
C LYS A 74 11.13 20.30 -27.22
N VAL A 75 12.08 19.76 -26.45
CA VAL A 75 11.81 19.27 -25.09
C VAL A 75 12.04 20.39 -24.08
N LYS A 76 11.46 20.24 -22.89
CA LYS A 76 11.72 21.15 -21.78
C LYS A 76 12.33 20.39 -20.61
N LYS A 77 13.44 20.88 -20.06
CA LYS A 77 13.94 20.41 -18.78
C LYS A 77 13.16 21.06 -17.64
N SER A 78 12.82 20.29 -16.64
CA SER A 78 12.17 20.74 -15.40
C SER A 78 12.91 20.18 -14.21
N ILE A 79 12.86 20.87 -13.07
CA ILE A 79 13.49 20.38 -11.85
C ILE A 79 12.95 18.99 -11.53
N SER A 80 13.83 18.02 -11.33
CA SER A 80 13.39 16.68 -10.94
C SER A 80 12.90 16.71 -9.51
N TYR A 81 11.73 16.12 -9.28
CA TYR A 81 11.26 15.81 -7.92
C TYR A 81 11.74 14.45 -7.44
N SER A 82 12.64 13.76 -8.15
CA SER A 82 13.18 12.46 -7.72
C SER A 82 14.69 12.51 -7.54
N ASP A 83 15.36 13.48 -8.16
CA ASP A 83 16.79 13.73 -8.01
C ASP A 83 17.01 15.23 -7.71
N PRO A 84 17.46 15.60 -6.49
CA PRO A 84 17.71 16.99 -6.12
C PRO A 84 18.70 17.73 -7.03
N ASN A 85 19.60 17.00 -7.70
CA ASN A 85 20.61 17.54 -8.61
C ASN A 85 20.27 17.26 -10.09
N GLY A 86 19.18 16.54 -10.36
CA GLY A 86 18.77 16.11 -11.68
C GLY A 86 17.62 16.94 -12.27
N PHE A 87 17.21 16.57 -13.48
CA PHE A 87 16.08 17.20 -14.16
C PHE A 87 15.19 16.15 -14.83
N ASP A 88 13.89 16.43 -14.86
CA ASP A 88 12.90 15.67 -15.62
C ASP A 88 12.77 16.30 -17.02
N VAL A 89 12.74 15.47 -18.06
CA VAL A 89 12.52 15.88 -19.45
C VAL A 89 11.04 15.83 -19.76
N LEU A 90 10.48 16.95 -20.22
CA LEU A 90 9.08 17.07 -20.59
C LEU A 90 8.93 17.14 -22.11
N CYS A 91 8.26 16.16 -22.69
CA CYS A 91 7.83 16.16 -24.07
C CYS A 91 6.38 16.63 -24.17
N SER A 92 6.15 17.69 -24.94
CA SER A 92 4.81 18.18 -25.24
C SER A 92 4.25 17.55 -26.53
N THR A 93 3.03 17.93 -26.90
CA THR A 93 2.44 17.55 -28.20
C THR A 93 3.28 18.08 -29.37
N ALA A 94 3.96 19.22 -29.20
CA ALA A 94 4.80 19.84 -30.22
C ALA A 94 6.24 19.28 -30.28
N SER A 95 6.62 18.41 -29.32
CA SER A 95 7.95 17.78 -29.31
C SER A 95 8.02 16.70 -30.38
N ASP A 96 9.14 16.65 -31.10
CA ASP A 96 9.35 15.72 -32.21
C ASP A 96 10.26 14.57 -31.78
N VAL A 97 9.99 13.36 -32.29
CA VAL A 97 10.77 12.15 -32.01
C VAL A 97 11.30 11.60 -33.33
N GLN A 98 12.61 11.44 -33.43
CA GLN A 98 13.27 10.88 -34.61
C GLN A 98 14.19 9.75 -34.17
N VAL A 99 14.16 8.62 -34.88
CA VAL A 99 15.16 7.57 -34.69
C VAL A 99 16.49 8.06 -35.25
N VAL A 100 17.58 7.77 -34.54
CA VAL A 100 18.94 8.09 -34.98
C VAL A 100 19.77 6.81 -35.08
N ASP A 101 20.73 6.78 -35.98
CA ASP A 101 21.43 5.54 -36.31
C ASP A 101 22.59 5.23 -35.35
N ASN A 102 23.19 6.26 -34.72
CA ASN A 102 24.37 6.09 -33.87
C ASN A 102 24.45 7.07 -32.70
N LEU A 103 24.78 6.54 -31.52
CA LEU A 103 25.14 7.27 -30.31
C LEU A 103 26.54 6.86 -29.85
N GLN A 104 27.25 7.76 -29.15
CA GLN A 104 28.59 7.48 -28.61
C GLN A 104 28.59 6.51 -27.40
N PHE A 105 27.43 6.01 -27.01
CA PHE A 105 27.25 5.05 -25.94
C PHE A 105 26.20 4.01 -26.34
N PHE A 106 26.30 2.83 -25.74
CA PHE A 106 25.39 1.72 -26.00
C PHE A 106 24.18 1.76 -25.09
N PHE A 107 23.11 1.12 -25.54
CA PHE A 107 21.97 0.79 -24.70
C PHE A 107 22.46 0.05 -23.46
N ARG A 108 22.21 0.64 -22.29
CA ARG A 108 22.39 -0.02 -21.00
C ARG A 108 21.08 0.07 -20.26
N ALA A 109 20.62 -1.05 -19.73
CA ALA A 109 19.46 -1.04 -18.86
C ALA A 109 19.74 0.00 -17.74
N PRO A 110 18.76 0.85 -17.39
CA PRO A 110 18.90 1.74 -16.27
C PRO A 110 19.32 0.88 -15.07
N PRO A 111 20.27 1.35 -14.23
CA PRO A 111 20.50 0.68 -12.97
C PRO A 111 19.13 0.52 -12.34
N THR A 112 18.71 -0.72 -12.09
CA THR A 112 17.41 -1.03 -11.48
C THR A 112 17.28 -0.06 -10.33
N ALA A 113 16.38 0.93 -10.43
CA ALA A 113 16.47 2.11 -9.57
C ALA A 113 16.60 1.62 -8.14
N GLY A 114 17.81 1.82 -7.59
CA GLY A 114 18.36 0.96 -6.56
C GLY A 114 17.40 0.90 -5.39
N THR A 115 17.32 -0.26 -4.76
CA THR A 115 16.62 -0.34 -3.47
C THR A 115 17.22 0.72 -2.55
N MET A 116 16.40 1.67 -2.13
CA MET A 116 16.82 2.70 -1.19
C MET A 116 16.75 2.13 0.22
N THR A 117 17.70 2.54 1.06
CA THR A 117 17.68 2.27 2.50
C THR A 117 16.81 3.28 3.23
N VAL A 118 16.33 2.94 4.43
CA VAL A 118 15.53 3.84 5.27
C VAL A 118 16.31 5.11 5.61
N ALA A 119 17.60 5.02 5.92
CA ALA A 119 18.44 6.19 6.15
C ALA A 119 18.46 7.15 4.95
N SER A 120 18.55 6.61 3.74
CA SER A 120 18.51 7.41 2.51
C SER A 120 17.15 8.08 2.32
N VAL A 121 16.05 7.35 2.63
CA VAL A 121 14.69 7.90 2.60
C VAL A 121 14.51 9.05 3.58
N LEU A 122 15.06 8.94 4.79
CA LEU A 122 14.97 9.99 5.81
C LEU A 122 15.70 11.27 5.40
N ALA A 123 16.77 11.16 4.61
CA ALA A 123 17.51 12.31 4.06
C ALA A 123 16.79 13.01 2.89
N LEU A 124 15.75 12.38 2.31
CA LEU A 124 14.99 12.97 1.21
C LEU A 124 14.02 14.06 1.69
N GLY A 125 13.79 15.03 0.81
CA GLY A 125 12.67 15.97 0.93
C GLY A 125 11.31 15.29 0.70
N PRO A 126 10.19 16.00 0.93
CA PRO A 126 8.86 15.48 0.64
C PRO A 126 8.59 15.38 -0.86
N LYS A 127 7.61 14.54 -1.23
CA LYS A 127 7.11 14.30 -2.60
C LYS A 127 8.13 13.68 -3.56
N GLN A 128 9.17 13.05 -3.02
CA GLN A 128 10.16 12.34 -3.80
C GLN A 128 9.66 10.95 -4.15
N HIS A 129 9.86 10.53 -5.40
CA HIS A 129 9.47 9.20 -5.84
C HIS A 129 10.58 8.18 -5.54
N ILE A 130 10.22 7.08 -4.88
CA ILE A 130 11.12 5.99 -4.55
C ILE A 130 10.64 4.75 -5.31
N ASN A 131 11.54 4.21 -6.14
CA ASN A 131 11.22 3.06 -6.97
C ASN A 131 11.08 1.78 -6.15
N ALA A 132 11.98 1.51 -5.22
CA ALA A 132 11.98 0.32 -4.37
C ALA A 132 12.60 0.64 -3.00
N VAL A 133 12.00 0.11 -1.94
CA VAL A 133 12.53 0.10 -0.57
C VAL A 133 12.23 -1.29 0.01
N ARG A 134 13.18 -1.85 0.76
CA ARG A 134 13.00 -3.13 1.45
C ARG A 134 12.90 -2.86 2.94
N VAL A 135 11.78 -3.21 3.54
CA VAL A 135 11.50 -2.90 4.94
C VAL A 135 10.80 -4.04 5.65
N LYS A 136 11.07 -4.19 6.94
CA LYS A 136 10.30 -5.00 7.87
C LYS A 136 9.17 -4.18 8.47
N ILE A 137 7.98 -4.74 8.57
CA ILE A 137 6.85 -4.12 9.29
C ILE A 137 7.00 -4.44 10.77
N LEU A 138 7.15 -3.43 11.61
CA LEU A 138 7.34 -3.63 13.04
C LEU A 138 5.99 -3.76 13.76
N PRO A 139 5.92 -4.59 14.82
CA PRO A 139 4.79 -4.57 15.74
C PRO A 139 4.75 -3.24 16.51
N GLY A 140 3.55 -2.77 16.83
CA GLY A 140 3.34 -1.53 17.59
C GLY A 140 3.43 -0.25 16.76
N GLY A 141 2.90 0.84 17.32
CA GLY A 141 2.86 2.16 16.67
C GLY A 141 2.02 2.23 15.40
N ILE A 142 1.02 1.36 15.32
CA ILE A 142 0.07 1.31 14.22
C ILE A 142 -1.05 2.32 14.50
N GLN A 143 -1.35 3.18 13.54
CA GLN A 143 -2.43 4.15 13.65
C GLN A 143 -3.32 4.09 12.43
N SER A 144 -4.64 3.98 12.61
CA SER A 144 -5.62 4.08 11.52
C SER A 144 -6.46 5.33 11.67
N LYS A 145 -6.80 5.96 10.55
CA LYS A 145 -7.72 7.09 10.51
C LYS A 145 -8.53 7.06 9.23
N LEU A 146 -9.75 7.56 9.32
CA LEU A 146 -10.59 7.80 8.15
C LEU A 146 -10.38 9.24 7.66
N VAL A 147 -10.01 9.39 6.39
CA VAL A 147 -9.72 10.69 5.78
C VAL A 147 -10.70 10.92 4.62
N PRO A 148 -11.42 12.05 4.58
CA PRO A 148 -12.26 12.38 3.44
C PRO A 148 -11.39 12.73 2.22
N VAL A 149 -11.55 11.97 1.13
CA VAL A 149 -10.89 12.22 -0.16
C VAL A 149 -11.97 12.25 -1.24
N ASP A 150 -12.15 13.40 -1.87
CA ASP A 150 -13.20 13.66 -2.88
C ASP A 150 -14.61 13.31 -2.36
N GLY A 151 -14.89 13.60 -1.09
CA GLY A 151 -16.19 13.33 -0.44
C GLY A 151 -16.40 11.88 -0.02
N VAL A 152 -15.41 10.99 -0.21
CA VAL A 152 -15.47 9.60 0.23
C VAL A 152 -14.47 9.41 1.38
N MET A 153 -14.95 8.85 2.51
CA MET A 153 -14.08 8.49 3.62
C MET A 153 -13.18 7.33 3.21
N ARG A 154 -11.87 7.49 3.42
CA ARG A 154 -10.86 6.51 3.07
C ARG A 154 -10.03 6.10 4.26
N GLU A 155 -9.75 4.81 4.38
CA GLU A 155 -8.86 4.33 5.43
C GLU A 155 -7.40 4.63 5.07
N LEU A 156 -6.72 5.26 6.02
CA LEU A 156 -5.29 5.47 6.02
C LEU A 156 -4.73 4.80 7.27
N LYS A 157 -3.89 3.78 7.08
CA LYS A 157 -3.20 3.07 8.16
C LYS A 157 -1.71 3.35 8.07
N GLN A 158 -1.11 3.67 9.20
CA GLN A 158 0.29 4.03 9.34
C GLN A 158 0.98 2.93 10.14
N PHE A 159 2.06 2.40 9.57
CA PHE A 159 2.88 1.35 10.14
C PHE A 159 4.25 1.90 10.50
N ARG A 160 4.86 1.34 11.54
CA ARG A 160 6.28 1.53 11.82
C ARG A 160 7.06 0.50 10.99
N VAL A 161 8.10 0.96 10.30
CA VAL A 161 8.88 0.09 9.41
C VAL A 161 10.37 0.36 9.57
N CYS A 162 11.19 -0.65 9.36
CA CYS A 162 12.64 -0.51 9.49
C CYS A 162 13.41 -1.31 8.44
N ASP A 163 14.69 -0.97 8.34
CA ASP A 163 15.75 -1.80 7.78
C ASP A 163 16.97 -1.67 8.70
N PRO A 164 18.10 -2.34 8.43
CA PRO A 164 19.31 -2.22 9.26
C PRO A 164 19.87 -0.79 9.38
N THR A 165 19.45 0.14 8.52
CA THR A 165 19.94 1.52 8.49
C THR A 165 19.08 2.48 9.30
N GLY A 166 17.86 2.09 9.69
CA GLY A 166 17.02 2.92 10.55
C GLY A 166 15.54 2.58 10.54
N VAL A 167 14.76 3.47 11.15
CA VAL A 167 13.31 3.31 11.33
C VAL A 167 12.58 4.51 10.74
N THR A 168 11.49 4.26 10.03
CA THR A 168 10.57 5.30 9.55
C THR A 168 9.12 4.83 9.68
N ARG A 169 8.19 5.61 9.13
CA ARG A 169 6.77 5.27 9.08
C ARG A 169 6.34 5.08 7.64
N LEU A 170 5.46 4.11 7.42
CA LEU A 170 4.85 3.81 6.14
C LEU A 170 3.34 4.06 6.22
N THR A 171 2.86 4.97 5.38
CA THR A 171 1.44 5.26 5.23
C THR A 171 0.84 4.45 4.08
N MET A 172 -0.10 3.58 4.41
CA MET A 172 -0.85 2.77 3.47
C MET A 172 -2.29 3.24 3.36
N TRP A 173 -2.82 3.10 2.15
CA TRP A 173 -4.20 3.46 1.82
C TRP A 173 -4.97 2.21 1.43
N GLU A 174 -6.19 2.07 1.97
CA GLU A 174 -7.22 1.14 1.50
C GLU A 174 -6.72 -0.31 1.35
N ASP A 175 -6.80 -0.85 0.13
CA ASP A 175 -6.51 -2.23 -0.23
C ASP A 175 -5.07 -2.64 0.09
N LYS A 176 -4.14 -1.68 0.09
CA LYS A 176 -2.73 -1.98 0.38
C LYS A 176 -2.52 -2.31 1.85
N ILE A 177 -3.42 -1.88 2.73
CA ILE A 177 -3.39 -2.18 4.17
C ILE A 177 -3.56 -3.69 4.40
N LEU A 178 -4.29 -4.38 3.53
CA LEU A 178 -4.56 -5.81 3.63
C LEU A 178 -3.43 -6.68 3.06
N LEU A 179 -2.43 -6.08 2.40
CA LEU A 179 -1.31 -6.79 1.78
C LEU A 179 -0.09 -6.91 2.71
N VAL A 180 -0.21 -6.44 3.95
CA VAL A 180 0.89 -6.42 4.92
C VAL A 180 0.51 -7.11 6.20
N GLU A 181 1.46 -7.90 6.69
CA GLU A 181 1.42 -8.58 7.97
C GLU A 181 2.55 -8.05 8.86
N LEU A 182 2.30 -8.04 10.17
CA LEU A 182 3.26 -7.57 11.16
C LEU A 182 4.43 -8.53 11.25
N SER A 183 5.61 -8.01 11.55
CA SER A 183 6.88 -8.75 11.67
C SER A 183 7.40 -9.37 10.35
N HIS A 184 6.72 -9.18 9.23
CA HIS A 184 7.15 -9.64 7.90
C HIS A 184 7.90 -8.55 7.14
N SER A 185 8.71 -8.97 6.17
CA SER A 185 9.51 -8.07 5.32
C SER A 185 9.00 -8.00 3.90
N TYR A 186 9.04 -6.79 3.32
CA TYR A 186 8.48 -6.52 2.00
C TYR A 186 9.42 -5.65 1.17
N GLU A 187 9.52 -5.98 -0.12
CA GLU A 187 9.97 -5.05 -1.15
C GLU A 187 8.77 -4.22 -1.62
N ILE A 188 8.79 -2.94 -1.30
CA ILE A 188 7.71 -1.99 -1.61
C ILE A 188 8.18 -1.09 -2.74
N ARG A 189 7.44 -1.11 -3.84
CA ARG A 189 7.78 -0.34 -5.04
C ARG A 189 6.83 0.83 -5.30
N ASN A 190 7.32 1.84 -6.01
CA ASN A 190 6.57 3.04 -6.40
C ASN A 190 5.92 3.76 -5.21
N VAL A 191 6.71 4.04 -4.18
CA VAL A 191 6.27 4.82 -3.02
C VAL A 191 6.73 6.27 -3.17
N THR A 192 6.16 7.16 -2.37
CA THR A 192 6.59 8.56 -2.34
C THR A 192 6.90 8.98 -0.91
N THR A 193 7.76 9.97 -0.76
CA THR A 193 8.01 10.58 0.54
C THR A 193 6.96 11.64 0.87
N ARG A 194 6.64 11.78 2.15
CA ARG A 194 5.80 12.86 2.68
C ARG A 194 6.41 13.35 3.99
N ARG A 195 6.20 14.62 4.32
CA ARG A 195 6.59 15.16 5.62
C ARG A 195 5.48 14.93 6.64
N CYS A 196 5.81 14.36 7.79
CA CYS A 196 4.92 14.13 8.92
C CYS A 196 5.60 14.65 10.19
N GLY A 197 5.24 15.87 10.59
CA GLY A 197 6.02 16.63 11.57
C GLY A 197 7.41 16.96 11.01
N GLU A 198 8.45 16.61 11.76
CA GLU A 198 9.84 16.83 11.34
C GLU A 198 10.43 15.69 10.51
N GLN A 199 9.77 14.53 10.48
CA GLN A 199 10.30 13.33 9.82
C GLN A 199 9.71 13.13 8.41
N THR A 200 10.59 12.67 7.50
CA THR A 200 10.18 12.15 6.20
C THR A 200 9.67 10.72 6.35
N VAL A 201 8.45 10.47 5.89
CA VAL A 201 7.77 9.18 5.95
C VAL A 201 7.45 8.69 4.55
N LEU A 202 7.30 7.37 4.41
CA LEU A 202 6.86 6.73 3.17
C LEU A 202 5.34 6.80 3.07
N THR A 203 4.82 7.02 1.87
CA THR A 203 3.40 6.86 1.56
C THR A 203 3.23 6.09 0.27
N SER A 204 2.30 5.13 0.31
CA SER A 204 1.86 4.40 -0.87
C SER A 204 1.14 5.33 -1.86
N THR A 205 1.19 4.93 -3.13
CA THR A 205 0.57 5.56 -4.29
C THR A 205 -0.38 4.57 -4.98
N PRO A 206 -1.23 5.00 -5.92
CA PRO A 206 -2.06 4.08 -6.70
C PRO A 206 -1.28 2.96 -7.42
N SER A 207 -0.03 3.23 -7.80
CA SER A 207 0.87 2.27 -8.47
C SER A 207 1.80 1.51 -7.53
N THR A 208 1.65 1.67 -6.21
CA THR A 208 2.46 0.92 -5.24
C THR A 208 2.17 -0.57 -5.34
N THR A 209 3.24 -1.36 -5.33
CA THR A 209 3.19 -2.82 -5.32
C THR A 209 4.04 -3.33 -4.18
N LEU A 210 3.63 -4.45 -3.60
CA LEU A 210 4.28 -5.10 -2.46
C LEU A 210 4.58 -6.54 -2.83
N THR A 211 5.80 -6.97 -2.53
CA THR A 211 6.23 -8.35 -2.64
C THR A 211 6.87 -8.74 -1.32
N GLU A 212 6.36 -9.78 -0.68
CA GLU A 212 6.98 -10.34 0.51
C GLU A 212 8.37 -10.89 0.19
N ILE A 213 9.32 -10.68 1.09
CA ILE A 213 10.72 -11.08 0.94
C ILE A 213 11.25 -11.65 2.26
N GLN A 214 12.44 -12.23 2.21
CA GLN A 214 13.17 -12.64 3.40
C GLN A 214 13.41 -11.45 4.35
N ASP A 215 13.57 -11.76 5.64
CA ASP A 215 13.78 -10.74 6.67
C ASP A 215 14.98 -9.85 6.31
N VAL A 216 14.73 -8.54 6.27
CA VAL A 216 15.75 -7.52 5.97
C VAL A 216 16.57 -7.16 7.20
N GLY A 217 16.14 -7.59 8.38
CA GLY A 217 16.77 -7.27 9.65
C GLY A 217 16.29 -5.93 10.24
N GLU A 218 16.87 -5.62 11.38
CA GLU A 218 16.53 -4.46 12.21
C GLU A 218 17.81 -3.66 12.53
N PRO A 219 17.70 -2.36 12.83
CA PRO A 219 18.87 -1.57 13.22
C PRO A 219 19.37 -1.98 14.61
N ASP A 220 20.68 -1.83 14.86
CA ASP A 220 21.34 -2.22 16.11
C ASP A 220 20.69 -1.64 17.39
N LYS A 221 20.05 -0.47 17.26
CA LYS A 221 19.27 0.17 18.31
C LYS A 221 17.86 0.43 17.80
N LEU A 222 16.98 -0.53 18.03
CA LEU A 222 15.56 -0.32 17.86
C LEU A 222 14.98 0.25 19.15
N GLU A 223 14.64 1.54 19.16
CA GLU A 223 13.95 2.09 20.32
C GLU A 223 12.61 1.37 20.53
N PRO A 224 12.30 0.95 21.78
CA PRO A 224 10.98 0.45 22.10
C PRO A 224 9.97 1.50 21.66
N TYR A 225 8.92 1.08 20.96
CA TYR A 225 7.80 1.97 20.80
C TYR A 225 7.17 2.10 22.18
N GLY A 226 7.33 3.26 22.83
CA GLY A 226 6.54 3.57 24.02
C GLY A 226 5.07 3.43 23.67
N ASP A 227 4.25 2.99 24.61
CA ASP A 227 2.81 2.66 24.47
C ASP A 227 1.91 3.84 24.00
N GLY A 228 2.48 4.88 23.38
CA GLY A 228 1.90 6.15 22.97
C GLY A 228 1.04 6.11 21.71
N GLY A 229 0.35 5.01 21.48
CA GLY A 229 -0.94 5.05 20.81
C GLY A 229 -1.91 4.39 21.75
N ASP A 230 -2.78 5.15 22.44
CA ASP A 230 -3.84 4.63 23.30
C ASP A 230 -4.72 3.67 22.48
N LEU A 231 -4.30 2.41 22.38
CA LEU A 231 -5.10 1.32 21.88
C LEU A 231 -5.80 0.76 23.11
N ALA A 232 -7.04 1.19 23.31
CA ALA A 232 -7.87 0.60 24.33
C ALA A 232 -8.34 -0.76 23.81
N LYS A 233 -8.18 -1.79 24.64
CA LYS A 233 -8.83 -3.07 24.41
C LYS A 233 -10.24 -3.01 24.98
N VAL A 234 -11.23 -3.27 24.14
CA VAL A 234 -12.64 -3.35 24.53
C VAL A 234 -13.09 -4.79 24.29
N CYS A 235 -13.37 -5.51 25.37
CA CYS A 235 -13.89 -6.87 25.32
C CYS A 235 -15.34 -6.86 25.77
N GLY A 236 -16.23 -7.53 25.03
CA GLY A 236 -17.61 -7.63 25.46
C GLY A 236 -18.55 -8.12 24.38
N ARG A 237 -19.85 -8.03 24.64
CA ARG A 237 -20.88 -8.49 23.71
C ARG A 237 -21.29 -7.39 22.76
N VAL A 238 -21.45 -7.71 21.49
CA VAL A 238 -22.03 -6.80 20.50
C VAL A 238 -23.52 -6.59 20.81
N SER A 239 -23.92 -5.37 21.15
CA SER A 239 -25.34 -5.03 21.37
C SER A 239 -26.01 -4.48 20.11
N ALA A 240 -25.26 -3.76 19.27
CA ALA A 240 -25.73 -3.21 18.01
C ALA A 240 -24.60 -3.10 17.01
N VAL A 241 -24.91 -3.24 15.73
CA VAL A 241 -23.96 -3.11 14.64
C VAL A 241 -24.66 -2.56 13.39
N GLN A 242 -23.96 -1.74 12.63
CA GLN A 242 -24.39 -1.25 11.32
C GLN A 242 -23.21 -1.34 10.36
N ILE A 243 -23.38 -2.04 9.24
CA ILE A 243 -22.35 -2.28 8.23
C ILE A 243 -22.85 -1.84 6.87
N GLY A 244 -22.01 -1.10 6.16
CA GLY A 244 -22.16 -0.85 4.74
C GLY A 244 -21.13 -1.65 3.95
N ALA A 245 -21.60 -2.58 3.11
CA ALA A 245 -20.80 -3.24 2.09
C ALA A 245 -21.14 -2.62 0.72
N LYS A 246 -20.22 -1.85 0.13
CA LYS A 246 -20.46 -1.15 -1.15
C LYS A 246 -19.47 -1.58 -2.22
N GLN A 247 -19.96 -1.72 -3.44
CA GLN A 247 -19.13 -2.03 -4.60
C GLN A 247 -18.48 -0.77 -5.15
N HIS A 248 -17.18 -0.84 -5.43
CA HIS A 248 -16.37 0.26 -5.94
C HIS A 248 -15.72 -0.10 -7.27
N CYS A 249 -15.79 0.85 -8.21
CA CYS A 249 -15.17 0.71 -9.53
C CYS A 249 -13.64 0.70 -9.39
N VAL A 250 -12.95 -0.31 -9.92
CA VAL A 250 -11.47 -0.38 -9.85
C VAL A 250 -10.77 0.71 -10.65
N ARG A 251 -11.44 1.31 -11.64
CA ARG A 251 -10.86 2.36 -12.48
C ARG A 251 -10.95 3.75 -11.84
N CYS A 252 -12.15 4.14 -11.39
CA CYS A 252 -12.38 5.49 -10.85
C CYS A 252 -12.66 5.52 -9.34
N ARG A 253 -12.70 4.36 -8.68
CA ARG A 253 -12.89 4.18 -7.23
C ARG A 253 -14.22 4.71 -6.68
N ALA A 254 -15.18 5.00 -7.54
CA ALA A 254 -16.51 5.46 -7.13
C ALA A 254 -17.34 4.29 -6.60
N SER A 255 -18.10 4.54 -5.53
CA SER A 255 -19.14 3.64 -5.05
C SER A 255 -20.22 3.48 -6.12
N GLN A 256 -20.85 2.31 -6.14
CA GLN A 256 -21.96 1.97 -7.04
C GLN A 256 -23.21 1.75 -6.19
N ALA A 257 -24.26 2.55 -6.42
CA ALA A 257 -25.50 2.44 -5.67
C ALA A 257 -26.39 1.31 -6.20
N GLN A 258 -26.37 1.08 -7.51
CA GLN A 258 -27.24 0.12 -8.20
C GLN A 258 -26.44 -1.05 -8.76
N PHE A 259 -25.56 -1.63 -7.95
CA PHE A 259 -24.77 -2.79 -8.35
C PHE A 259 -25.56 -4.09 -8.14
N SER A 260 -25.69 -4.90 -9.18
CA SER A 260 -26.27 -6.24 -9.09
C SER A 260 -25.20 -7.30 -9.19
N CYS A 261 -25.03 -8.09 -8.14
CA CYS A 261 -24.12 -9.25 -8.13
C CYS A 261 -24.57 -10.39 -9.06
N LYS A 262 -25.80 -10.36 -9.57
CA LYS A 262 -26.34 -11.36 -10.51
C LYS A 262 -25.90 -11.10 -11.95
N CYS A 263 -25.40 -9.91 -12.26
CA CYS A 263 -24.95 -9.54 -13.60
C CYS A 263 -23.49 -9.93 -13.81
N THR A 264 -23.13 -10.37 -15.00
CA THR A 264 -21.72 -10.67 -15.38
C THR A 264 -20.89 -9.41 -15.60
N SER A 265 -21.55 -8.29 -15.90
CA SER A 265 -20.92 -7.00 -16.12
C SER A 265 -21.74 -5.87 -15.50
N HIS A 266 -21.06 -4.79 -15.13
CA HIS A 266 -21.65 -3.59 -14.58
C HIS A 266 -21.04 -2.36 -15.24
N ARG A 267 -21.87 -1.35 -15.55
CA ARG A 267 -21.39 -0.08 -16.09
C ARG A 267 -21.25 0.91 -14.95
N CYS A 268 -20.02 1.40 -14.74
CA CYS A 268 -19.77 2.32 -13.64
C CYS A 268 -20.62 3.60 -13.75
N GLU A 269 -21.32 3.95 -12.68
CA GLU A 269 -22.20 5.12 -12.61
C GLU A 269 -21.44 6.44 -12.82
N ARG A 270 -20.17 6.51 -12.40
CA ARG A 270 -19.32 7.71 -12.51
C ARG A 270 -18.53 7.76 -13.82
N CYS A 271 -17.69 6.75 -14.10
CA CYS A 271 -16.80 6.79 -15.27
C CYS A 271 -17.42 6.19 -16.54
N ARG A 272 -18.62 5.62 -16.45
CA ARG A 272 -19.39 5.01 -17.57
C ARG A 272 -18.71 3.84 -18.29
N MET A 273 -17.54 3.39 -17.85
CA MET A 273 -16.88 2.20 -18.39
C MET A 273 -17.64 0.93 -17.98
N LEU A 274 -17.84 0.03 -18.94
CA LEU A 274 -18.36 -1.31 -18.70
C LEU A 274 -17.21 -2.21 -18.24
N GLN A 275 -17.40 -2.92 -17.12
CA GLN A 275 -16.41 -3.81 -16.53
C GLN A 275 -17.09 -5.11 -16.12
N ARG A 276 -16.32 -6.18 -15.98
CA ARG A 276 -16.85 -7.43 -15.40
C ARG A 276 -17.27 -7.16 -13.96
N ALA A 277 -18.38 -7.72 -13.52
CA ALA A 277 -18.89 -7.50 -12.16
C ALA A 277 -17.88 -7.97 -11.11
N GLU A 278 -17.21 -9.10 -11.34
CA GLU A 278 -16.11 -9.63 -10.52
C GLU A 278 -14.91 -8.69 -10.39
N SER A 279 -14.75 -7.72 -11.29
CA SER A 279 -13.66 -6.74 -11.22
C SER A 279 -13.94 -5.61 -10.24
N TYR A 280 -15.18 -5.44 -9.76
CA TYR A 280 -15.50 -4.45 -8.74
C TYR A 280 -15.03 -4.95 -7.37
N ARG A 281 -14.69 -4.00 -6.50
CA ARG A 281 -14.19 -4.29 -5.16
C ARG A 281 -15.22 -3.90 -4.12
N VAL A 282 -15.47 -4.79 -3.16
CA VAL A 282 -16.26 -4.45 -1.98
C VAL A 282 -15.38 -3.65 -1.03
N LEU A 283 -15.90 -2.52 -0.55
CA LEU A 283 -15.36 -1.82 0.60
C LEU A 283 -16.39 -1.85 1.72
N TYR A 284 -15.91 -2.12 2.92
CA TYR A 284 -16.70 -2.19 4.14
C TYR A 284 -16.47 -0.95 4.99
N SER A 285 -17.51 -0.53 5.70
CA SER A 285 -17.45 0.50 6.73
C SER A 285 -18.59 0.26 7.69
N GLY A 286 -18.41 0.51 8.98
CA GLY A 286 -19.51 0.34 9.91
C GLY A 286 -19.30 0.99 11.25
N THR A 287 -20.28 0.78 12.12
CA THR A 287 -20.27 1.15 13.52
C THR A 287 -20.67 -0.06 14.33
N VAL A 288 -20.00 -0.31 15.44
CA VAL A 288 -20.32 -1.37 16.40
C VAL A 288 -20.47 -0.78 17.78
N VAL A 289 -21.43 -1.30 18.55
CA VAL A 289 -21.61 -1.00 19.96
C VAL A 289 -21.33 -2.28 20.74
N VAL A 290 -20.35 -2.22 21.64
CA VAL A 290 -19.94 -3.34 22.49
C VAL A 290 -20.23 -2.99 23.94
N VAL A 291 -20.94 -3.88 24.63
CA VAL A 291 -21.20 -3.76 26.07
C VAL A 291 -20.09 -4.47 26.83
N SER A 292 -19.30 -3.70 27.58
CA SER A 292 -18.26 -4.18 28.49
C SER A 292 -18.58 -3.67 29.89
N ASP A 293 -18.65 -4.55 30.89
CA ASP A 293 -18.92 -4.18 32.29
C ASP A 293 -20.16 -3.28 32.49
N GLY A 294 -21.19 -3.48 31.66
CA GLY A 294 -22.43 -2.69 31.69
C GLY A 294 -22.32 -1.29 31.09
N GLN A 295 -21.19 -0.95 30.47
CA GLN A 295 -21.00 0.29 29.69
C GLN A 295 -21.02 -0.01 28.19
N GLU A 296 -21.71 0.84 27.43
CA GLU A 296 -21.73 0.78 25.97
C GLU A 296 -20.55 1.54 25.36
N ASN A 297 -19.73 0.85 24.59
CA ASN A 297 -18.61 1.41 23.85
C ASN A 297 -18.93 1.41 22.35
N THR A 298 -19.04 2.59 21.75
CA THR A 298 -19.28 2.73 20.32
C THR A 298 -17.97 2.93 19.57
N ALA A 299 -17.72 2.11 18.56
CA ALA A 299 -16.51 2.17 17.74
C ALA A 299 -16.81 2.11 16.23
N THR A 300 -15.95 2.75 15.44
CA THR A 300 -16.02 2.76 13.97
C THR A 300 -15.24 1.60 13.39
N LEU A 301 -15.94 0.71 12.69
CA LEU A 301 -15.36 -0.42 11.97
C LEU A 301 -14.76 0.02 10.63
N THR A 302 -13.47 -0.24 10.45
CA THR A 302 -12.72 0.09 9.24
C THR A 302 -12.86 -0.98 8.17
N ASN A 303 -12.58 -0.62 6.91
CA ASN A 303 -12.54 -1.58 5.81
C ASN A 303 -11.53 -2.71 6.10
N SER A 304 -10.36 -2.38 6.65
CA SER A 304 -9.33 -3.38 6.92
C SER A 304 -9.73 -4.35 8.04
N ALA A 305 -10.37 -3.87 9.12
CA ALA A 305 -10.87 -4.72 10.20
C ALA A 305 -11.98 -5.66 9.70
N LEU A 306 -12.98 -5.13 9.01
CA LEU A 306 -14.09 -5.93 8.48
C LEU A 306 -13.66 -6.90 7.38
N SER A 307 -12.74 -6.51 6.49
CA SER A 307 -12.26 -7.40 5.44
C SER A 307 -11.56 -8.63 6.02
N ARG A 308 -10.76 -8.48 7.08
CA ARG A 308 -10.13 -9.62 7.78
C ARG A 308 -11.20 -10.50 8.43
N PHE A 309 -12.13 -9.88 9.16
CA PHE A 309 -13.23 -10.60 9.79
C PHE A 309 -14.03 -11.47 8.80
N VAL A 310 -14.44 -10.89 7.67
CA VAL A 310 -15.23 -11.59 6.65
C VAL A 310 -14.39 -12.70 5.97
N ALA A 311 -13.12 -12.44 5.70
CA ALA A 311 -12.23 -13.45 5.12
C ALA A 311 -12.07 -14.68 6.04
N GLU A 312 -11.88 -14.43 7.34
CA GLU A 312 -11.67 -15.48 8.35
C GLU A 312 -12.96 -16.27 8.68
N HIS A 313 -14.11 -15.60 8.78
CA HIS A 313 -15.33 -16.19 9.35
C HIS A 313 -16.44 -16.47 8.34
N MET A 314 -16.36 -15.91 7.14
CA MET A 314 -17.38 -16.06 6.10
C MET A 314 -16.82 -16.65 4.79
N GLY A 315 -15.55 -17.07 4.79
CA GLY A 315 -14.93 -17.80 3.68
C GLY A 315 -14.65 -16.96 2.43
N GLY A 316 -14.52 -15.63 2.55
CA GLY A 316 -14.12 -14.78 1.42
C GLY A 316 -14.66 -13.35 1.47
N VAL A 317 -15.27 -12.90 0.37
CA VAL A 317 -15.84 -11.55 0.23
C VAL A 317 -17.36 -11.64 0.34
N ALA A 318 -17.94 -10.98 1.34
CA ALA A 318 -19.38 -10.87 1.52
C ALA A 318 -19.90 -9.56 0.94
N THR A 319 -20.94 -9.60 0.12
CA THR A 319 -21.62 -8.40 -0.38
C THR A 319 -22.87 -8.05 0.40
N ASP A 320 -23.36 -8.99 1.20
CA ASP A 320 -24.55 -8.85 2.01
C ASP A 320 -24.14 -8.31 3.39
N SER A 321 -24.52 -7.07 3.68
CA SER A 321 -24.24 -6.43 4.96
C SER A 321 -25.00 -7.10 6.11
N GLU A 322 -26.24 -7.54 5.89
CA GLU A 322 -27.08 -8.13 6.93
C GLU A 322 -26.47 -9.43 7.43
N ALA A 323 -25.94 -10.26 6.53
CA ALA A 323 -25.24 -11.48 6.92
C ALA A 323 -23.98 -11.22 7.78
N ILE A 324 -23.26 -10.12 7.52
CA ILE A 324 -22.07 -9.74 8.33
C ILE A 324 -22.53 -9.25 9.71
N GLU A 325 -23.59 -8.44 9.75
CA GLU A 325 -24.20 -7.91 10.98
C GLU A 325 -24.74 -9.04 11.88
N GLU A 326 -25.52 -9.96 11.32
CA GLU A 326 -26.03 -11.14 12.02
C GLU A 326 -24.90 -11.99 12.57
N LYS A 327 -23.83 -12.19 11.79
CA LYS A 327 -22.67 -12.96 12.25
C LYS A 327 -22.01 -12.28 13.45
N LEU A 328 -21.81 -10.96 13.43
CA LEU A 328 -21.22 -10.22 14.56
C LEU A 328 -22.11 -10.21 15.79
N ILE A 329 -23.43 -10.05 15.63
CA ILE A 329 -24.39 -10.12 16.75
C ILE A 329 -24.44 -11.53 17.34
N SER A 330 -24.28 -12.57 16.53
CA SER A 330 -24.33 -13.96 16.98
C SER A 330 -23.12 -14.39 17.83
N VAL A 331 -22.06 -13.57 17.90
CA VAL A 331 -20.88 -13.89 18.70
C VAL A 331 -21.09 -13.46 20.14
N ASP A 332 -20.80 -14.35 21.07
CA ASP A 332 -20.93 -14.09 22.51
C ASP A 332 -20.05 -12.94 22.99
N GLU A 333 -18.80 -12.91 22.53
CA GLU A 333 -17.79 -11.94 22.93
C GLU A 333 -16.88 -11.55 21.75
N VAL A 334 -16.58 -10.27 21.64
CA VAL A 334 -15.61 -9.71 20.70
C VAL A 334 -14.53 -8.95 21.46
N GLU A 335 -13.31 -8.99 20.94
CA GLU A 335 -12.20 -8.13 21.37
C GLU A 335 -11.90 -7.12 20.26
N LEU A 336 -11.98 -5.83 20.62
CA LEU A 336 -11.65 -4.71 19.75
C LEU A 336 -10.39 -4.02 20.27
N GLU A 337 -9.42 -3.77 19.40
CA GLU A 337 -8.39 -2.76 19.67
C GLU A 337 -8.81 -1.45 19.02
N VAL A 338 -9.17 -0.45 19.83
CA VAL A 338 -9.64 0.85 19.36
C VAL A 338 -8.63 1.93 19.68
N ASN A 339 -8.38 2.84 18.73
CA ASN A 339 -7.56 4.01 19.02
C ASN A 339 -8.34 5.10 19.77
N SER A 340 -7.64 6.17 20.17
CA SER A 340 -8.23 7.34 20.85
C SER A 340 -9.39 8.04 20.10
N SER A 341 -9.57 7.77 18.80
CA SER A 341 -10.69 8.26 18.00
C SER A 341 -11.81 7.23 17.84
N GLN A 342 -11.81 6.16 18.65
CA GLN A 342 -12.76 5.04 18.59
C GLN A 342 -12.77 4.33 17.23
N VAL A 343 -11.64 4.32 16.50
CA VAL A 343 -11.50 3.60 15.23
C VAL A 343 -10.89 2.23 15.51
N VAL A 344 -11.57 1.18 15.05
CA VAL A 344 -11.18 -0.22 15.24
C VAL A 344 -9.95 -0.55 14.37
N MET A 345 -8.89 -0.99 15.03
CA MET A 345 -7.60 -1.38 14.44
C MET A 345 -7.53 -2.86 14.10
N SER A 346 -8.09 -3.68 14.99
CA SER A 346 -8.25 -5.13 14.90
C SER A 346 -9.57 -5.53 15.57
N LEU A 347 -10.19 -6.59 15.06
CA LEU A 347 -11.45 -7.17 15.53
C LEU A 347 -11.24 -8.68 15.56
N THR A 348 -11.33 -9.27 16.74
CA THR A 348 -11.19 -10.71 16.94
C THR A 348 -12.38 -11.24 17.72
N LEU A 349 -12.79 -12.48 17.43
CA LEU A 349 -13.83 -13.14 18.20
C LEU A 349 -13.21 -13.73 19.47
N GLY A 350 -13.82 -13.46 20.63
CA GLY A 350 -13.41 -14.06 21.88
C GLY A 350 -13.59 -15.57 21.79
N GLN A 351 -12.53 -16.33 22.08
CA GLN A 351 -12.69 -17.76 22.34
C GLN A 351 -13.46 -17.85 23.66
N GLY A 352 -14.72 -18.30 23.59
CA GLY A 352 -15.55 -18.46 24.78
C GLY A 352 -14.76 -19.19 25.87
N THR A 353 -14.58 -18.53 27.00
CA THR A 353 -14.04 -19.16 28.20
C THR A 353 -15.03 -20.22 28.65
N GLY A 354 -14.85 -21.45 28.16
CA GLY A 354 -15.49 -22.63 28.69
C GLY A 354 -14.96 -22.90 30.10
N ALA A 355 -15.38 -22.09 31.07
CA ALA A 355 -15.23 -22.40 32.47
C ALA A 355 -16.34 -23.39 32.87
N ALA A 356 -16.21 -24.63 32.41
CA ALA A 356 -16.83 -25.77 33.09
C ALA A 356 -15.97 -26.04 34.33
N GLY A 357 -16.55 -25.79 35.50
CA GLY A 357 -15.92 -26.13 36.77
C GLY A 357 -15.75 -27.64 36.89
N GLU A 358 -14.52 -28.07 37.15
CA GLU A 358 -14.27 -29.28 37.93
C GLU A 358 -13.60 -28.85 39.23
N GLN A 359 -14.41 -28.83 40.29
CA GLN A 359 -13.91 -29.00 41.65
C GLN A 359 -13.27 -30.39 41.73
N ALA A 360 -11.95 -30.45 41.73
CA ALA A 360 -11.20 -31.61 42.19
C ALA A 360 -10.40 -31.21 43.44
N GLN A 361 -10.91 -31.65 44.59
CA GLN A 361 -10.12 -31.79 45.81
C GLN A 361 -9.02 -32.84 45.58
N GLY A 362 -7.80 -32.56 46.07
CA GLY A 362 -6.68 -33.51 46.12
C GLY A 362 -5.38 -32.76 46.35
N SER A 363 -5.03 -32.44 47.59
CA SER A 363 -4.18 -33.27 48.48
C SER A 363 -2.69 -33.23 48.12
N GLU A 364 -1.96 -32.58 49.02
CA GLU A 364 -0.51 -32.58 49.18
C GLU A 364 0.10 -33.99 49.32
N VAL A 365 1.33 -34.10 48.79
CA VAL A 365 2.48 -34.93 49.23
C VAL A 365 2.49 -36.43 48.91
N GLY A 366 3.58 -36.87 48.26
CA GLY A 366 4.01 -38.27 48.22
C GLY A 366 5.09 -38.56 47.17
N LEU A 367 6.36 -38.24 47.49
CA LEU A 367 7.55 -38.79 46.84
C LEU A 367 7.78 -40.25 47.29
N THR A 368 8.25 -41.10 46.38
CA THR A 368 8.98 -42.41 46.50
C THR A 368 8.51 -43.33 45.34
N GLU A 369 9.26 -44.25 44.74
CA GLU A 369 10.68 -44.57 44.53
C GLU A 369 10.67 -45.72 43.50
N GLU A 370 11.71 -45.83 42.65
CA GLU A 370 12.13 -47.03 41.87
C GLU A 370 11.15 -47.59 40.81
N VAL A 371 11.54 -48.14 39.64
CA VAL A 371 12.57 -49.14 39.26
C VAL A 371 12.81 -48.95 37.74
N GLN A 372 14.02 -48.58 37.30
CA GLN A 372 15.09 -49.42 36.73
C GLN A 372 14.79 -50.16 35.40
N LEU A 373 15.65 -49.83 34.40
CA LEU A 373 16.28 -50.71 33.38
C LEU A 373 15.35 -51.43 32.38
N ALA A 374 15.65 -51.65 31.10
CA ALA A 374 16.75 -51.32 30.20
C ALA A 374 16.39 -51.91 28.81
N PHE A 375 17.29 -51.72 27.85
CA PHE A 375 17.49 -52.51 26.62
C PHE A 375 16.90 -52.00 25.29
N HIS A 376 17.84 -51.48 24.48
CA HIS A 376 18.11 -51.79 23.06
C HIS A 376 17.05 -51.39 22.02
N SER A 377 17.36 -50.46 21.12
CA SER A 377 18.21 -50.59 19.92
C SER A 377 17.41 -51.07 18.70
N PHE A 378 17.88 -50.63 17.52
CA PHE A 378 17.39 -50.82 16.15
C PHE A 378 16.33 -49.80 15.72
N GLY A 379 16.52 -49.03 14.67
CA GLY A 379 17.54 -49.08 13.62
C GLY A 379 16.95 -48.44 12.37
N ASP A 380 17.81 -47.72 11.65
CA ASP A 380 17.56 -47.09 10.36
C ASP A 380 16.79 -47.98 9.38
N PHE A 381 15.97 -47.37 8.52
CA PHE A 381 15.86 -47.80 7.12
C PHE A 381 15.36 -46.62 6.25
N GLU A 382 16.28 -46.12 5.42
CA GLU A 382 16.00 -45.38 4.18
C GLU A 382 15.26 -46.28 3.17
N VAL A 383 14.34 -45.72 2.37
CA VAL A 383 14.50 -45.48 0.91
C VAL A 383 13.62 -44.29 0.52
#